data_AF-A0A0P7YGL9-F1
#
_entry.id   AF-A0A0P7YGL9-F1
#
_cell.length_a   1.000
_cell.length_b   1.000
_cell.length_c   1.000
_cell.angle_alpha   90.00
_cell.angle_beta   90.00
_cell.angle_gamma   90.00
#
_symmetry.space_group_name_H-M   'P 1'
#
loop_
_entity.id
_entity.type
_entity.pdbx_description
1 polymer ?
#
loop_
_entity_poly.entity_id
_entity_poly.type
_entity_poly.pdbx_seq_one_letter_code
_entity_poly.pdbx_strand_id
1 'polypeptide(L)'
;MALLCLIFLASSCMTGLEEVEEVQVSELPEEEISEIPESENLRRGRTFKYIEVFSNQITPIVVPNENPNIRVDQLTFLPGTGKGVARFMGRATSYINQVATSETTSIGAPVTQFYGEELAKLGLKKIPDEVSSVTVDRRGNAIFFKSLENTATPIRETLTVFVAEVEIIGGTGRFRGVSGEGIVEGKFNPITGKGGTIVKASLRF
;
A
#
# COMPACT_ATOMS: atom_id res chain seq x y z
N MET A 1 68.85 -20.66 -15.82
CA MET A 1 67.64 -21.11 -15.08
C MET A 1 66.77 -19.90 -14.84
N ALA A 2 65.61 -19.86 -15.50
CA ALA A 2 64.63 -18.80 -15.38
C ALA A 2 63.89 -18.93 -14.05
N LEU A 3 63.75 -17.83 -13.30
CA LEU A 3 62.92 -17.77 -12.10
C LEU A 3 61.81 -16.72 -12.29
N LEU A 4 60.71 -17.26 -12.81
CA LEU A 4 59.30 -16.94 -12.56
C LEU A 4 58.95 -15.57 -11.94
N CYS A 5 58.38 -14.69 -12.77
CA CYS A 5 57.43 -13.66 -12.35
C CYS A 5 56.18 -14.32 -11.75
N LEU A 6 55.81 -13.98 -10.51
CA LEU A 6 54.45 -14.20 -10.02
C LEU A 6 53.67 -12.88 -10.14
N ILE A 7 52.72 -12.88 -11.06
CA ILE A 7 51.80 -11.78 -11.36
C ILE A 7 50.70 -11.79 -10.29
N PHE A 8 50.48 -10.63 -9.66
CA PHE A 8 49.27 -10.34 -8.90
C PHE A 8 48.06 -10.37 -9.83
N LEU A 9 47.19 -11.37 -9.68
CA LEU A 9 45.82 -11.33 -10.19
C LEU A 9 44.88 -11.30 -8.98
N ALA A 10 44.53 -10.08 -8.58
CA ALA A 10 43.35 -9.82 -7.77
C ALA A 10 42.12 -10.14 -8.64
N SER A 11 41.58 -11.36 -8.52
CA SER A 11 40.23 -11.65 -9.01
C SER A 11 39.26 -11.31 -7.88
N SER A 12 38.74 -10.09 -7.96
CA SER A 12 37.59 -9.65 -7.18
C SER A 12 36.42 -10.59 -7.47
N CYS A 13 36.03 -11.38 -6.47
CA CYS A 13 34.71 -12.00 -6.42
C CYS A 13 33.66 -10.87 -6.38
N MET A 14 33.17 -10.46 -7.55
CA MET A 14 31.89 -9.80 -7.63
C MET A 14 30.84 -10.85 -7.30
N THR A 15 30.49 -10.96 -6.02
CA THR A 15 29.21 -11.50 -5.60
C THR A 15 28.14 -10.73 -6.35
N GLY A 16 27.41 -11.43 -7.23
CA GLY A 16 26.20 -10.93 -7.86
C GLY A 16 25.19 -10.59 -6.77
N LEU A 17 25.18 -9.33 -6.37
CA LEU A 17 24.00 -8.71 -5.79
C LEU A 17 22.98 -8.67 -6.92
N GLU A 18 22.04 -9.60 -6.88
CA GLU A 18 20.75 -9.46 -7.52
C GLU A 18 20.15 -8.19 -6.91
N GLU A 19 20.42 -7.07 -7.58
CA GLU A 19 19.95 -5.76 -7.20
C GLU A 19 18.43 -5.83 -7.32
N VAL A 20 17.76 -5.95 -6.18
CA VAL A 20 16.32 -5.69 -6.11
C VAL A 20 16.18 -4.27 -6.61
N GLU A 21 15.66 -4.10 -7.83
CA GLU A 21 15.27 -2.80 -8.35
C GLU A 21 14.46 -2.11 -7.26
N GLU A 22 15.07 -1.14 -6.58
CA GLU A 22 14.33 -0.20 -5.77
C GLU A 22 13.34 0.44 -6.74
N VAL A 23 12.04 0.25 -6.45
CA VAL A 23 10.98 0.90 -7.21
C VAL A 23 11.20 2.40 -7.04
N GLN A 24 11.89 3.01 -8.01
CA GLN A 24 11.89 4.45 -8.16
C GLN A 24 10.43 4.84 -8.29
N VAL A 25 9.93 5.61 -7.32
CA VAL A 25 8.58 6.16 -7.33
C VAL A 25 8.51 7.14 -8.50
N SER A 26 8.21 6.60 -9.68
CA SER A 26 8.02 7.34 -10.90
C SER A 26 6.77 8.21 -10.74
N GLU A 27 6.86 9.43 -11.25
CA GLU A 27 5.79 10.42 -11.25
C GLU A 27 4.45 9.84 -11.73
N LEU A 28 3.35 10.39 -11.21
CA LEU A 28 2.01 9.96 -11.64
C LEU A 28 1.87 10.22 -13.16
N PRO A 29 1.22 9.33 -13.92
CA PRO A 29 0.99 9.56 -15.34
C PRO A 29 0.29 10.92 -15.57
N GLU A 30 0.81 11.71 -16.52
CA GLU A 30 0.28 13.02 -16.91
C GLU A 30 -1.08 12.86 -17.60
N GLU A 31 -2.15 12.71 -16.82
CA GLU A 31 -3.51 12.96 -17.31
C GLU A 31 -3.88 14.43 -17.10
N GLU A 32 -4.76 14.96 -17.95
CA GLU A 32 -5.34 16.31 -17.84
C GLU A 32 -5.67 16.65 -16.37
N ILE A 33 -4.97 17.67 -15.86
CA ILE A 33 -4.95 18.02 -14.44
C ILE A 33 -6.24 18.79 -14.15
N SER A 34 -7.33 18.09 -13.79
CA SER A 34 -8.40 18.74 -13.04
C SER A 34 -7.98 18.80 -11.57
N GLU A 35 -7.59 19.97 -11.07
CA GLU A 35 -7.38 20.17 -9.65
C GLU A 35 -8.69 19.94 -8.87
N ILE A 36 -8.62 19.36 -7.68
CA ILE A 36 -9.76 19.36 -6.75
C ILE A 36 -9.85 20.76 -6.13
N PRO A 37 -10.96 21.49 -6.34
CA PRO A 37 -11.13 22.80 -5.71
C PRO A 37 -11.10 22.69 -4.18
N GLU A 38 -10.49 23.67 -3.50
CA GLU A 38 -10.46 23.68 -2.04
C GLU A 38 -11.84 23.95 -1.41
N SER A 39 -12.72 24.63 -2.14
CA SER A 39 -14.08 24.91 -1.71
C SER A 39 -14.98 23.69 -1.83
N GLU A 40 -15.62 23.33 -0.72
CA GLU A 40 -16.54 22.21 -0.65
C GLU A 40 -17.73 22.33 -1.62
N ASN A 41 -18.21 23.54 -1.85
CA ASN A 41 -19.32 23.79 -2.78
C ASN A 41 -18.91 23.58 -4.25
N LEU A 42 -17.63 23.72 -4.60
CA LEU A 42 -17.15 23.60 -5.98
C LEU A 42 -16.82 22.17 -6.40
N ARG A 43 -16.71 21.25 -5.44
CA ARG A 43 -16.44 19.82 -5.66
C ARG A 43 -17.71 18.96 -5.69
N ARG A 44 -18.78 19.38 -5.00
CA ARG A 44 -20.02 18.61 -4.87
C ARG A 44 -20.62 18.23 -6.22
N GLY A 45 -20.99 16.96 -6.39
CA GLY A 45 -21.54 16.39 -7.61
C GLY A 45 -20.51 16.10 -8.70
N ARG A 46 -19.21 16.31 -8.45
CA ARG A 46 -18.15 16.07 -9.43
C ARG A 46 -17.41 14.77 -9.16
N THR A 47 -16.92 14.17 -10.24
CA THR A 47 -16.04 13.00 -10.19
C THR A 47 -14.63 13.41 -10.63
N PHE A 48 -13.63 12.96 -9.90
CA PHE A 48 -12.21 13.19 -10.19
C PHE A 48 -11.50 11.85 -10.31
N LYS A 49 -10.65 11.70 -11.35
CA LYS A 49 -9.75 10.56 -11.41
C LYS A 49 -8.69 10.68 -10.32
N TYR A 50 -8.39 9.57 -9.67
CA TYR A 50 -7.38 9.48 -8.63
C TYR A 50 -6.42 8.34 -8.93
N ILE A 51 -5.15 8.62 -8.69
CA ILE A 51 -4.08 7.64 -8.83
C ILE A 51 -3.07 7.85 -7.71
N GLU A 52 -2.57 6.76 -7.17
CA GLU A 52 -1.43 6.76 -6.25
C GLU A 52 -0.48 5.61 -6.57
N VAL A 53 0.80 5.83 -6.28
CA VAL A 53 1.88 4.87 -6.49
C VAL A 53 2.72 4.81 -5.22
N PHE A 54 2.86 3.62 -4.65
CA PHE A 54 3.52 3.40 -3.37
C PHE A 54 4.53 2.27 -3.43
N SER A 55 5.65 2.44 -2.73
CA SER A 55 6.49 1.32 -2.29
C SER A 55 6.05 0.93 -0.88
N ASN A 56 5.77 -0.36 -0.68
CA ASN A 56 5.17 -0.89 0.54
C ASN A 56 6.05 -1.94 1.21
N GLN A 57 5.89 -2.08 2.51
CA GLN A 57 6.43 -3.16 3.33
C GLN A 57 5.30 -3.77 4.15
N ILE A 58 5.05 -5.07 3.93
CA ILE A 58 4.14 -5.87 4.75
C ILE A 58 4.97 -6.63 5.81
N THR A 59 4.43 -6.78 7.02
CA THR A 59 5.01 -7.63 8.07
C THR A 59 3.90 -8.51 8.64
N PRO A 60 3.83 -9.79 8.24
CA PRO A 60 2.80 -10.69 8.72
C PRO A 60 2.82 -10.84 10.24
N ILE A 61 1.64 -10.80 10.88
CA ILE A 61 1.47 -11.01 12.31
C ILE A 61 0.44 -12.12 12.50
N VAL A 62 0.87 -13.22 13.10
CA VAL A 62 0.00 -14.35 13.44
C VAL A 62 -0.48 -14.18 14.87
N VAL A 63 -1.79 -14.19 15.08
CA VAL A 63 -2.42 -14.12 16.40
C VAL A 63 -3.31 -15.33 16.64
N PRO A 64 -3.46 -15.79 17.88
CA PRO A 64 -4.46 -16.80 18.21
C PRO A 64 -5.86 -16.34 17.81
N ASN A 65 -6.64 -17.25 17.24
CA ASN A 65 -8.05 -16.97 17.00
C ASN A 65 -8.85 -17.24 18.29
N GLU A 66 -9.28 -16.16 18.94
CA GLU A 66 -10.10 -16.24 20.16
C GLU A 66 -11.60 -16.43 19.86
N ASN A 67 -12.01 -16.37 18.58
CA ASN A 67 -13.41 -16.55 18.20
C ASN A 67 -13.72 -18.05 17.99
N PRO A 68 -14.50 -18.68 18.89
CA PRO A 68 -14.80 -20.11 18.81
C PRO A 68 -15.68 -20.47 17.60
N ASN A 69 -16.27 -19.49 16.92
CA ASN A 69 -17.11 -19.72 15.75
C ASN A 69 -16.31 -19.80 14.44
N ILE A 70 -15.03 -19.42 14.44
CA ILE A 70 -14.16 -19.49 13.25
C ILE A 70 -13.27 -20.72 13.40
N ARG A 71 -13.33 -21.64 12.43
CA ARG A 71 -12.63 -22.94 12.46
C ARG A 71 -11.16 -22.86 12.06
N VAL A 72 -10.46 -21.83 12.50
CA VAL A 72 -8.99 -21.72 12.36
C VAL A 72 -8.43 -21.39 13.73
N ASP A 73 -7.30 -21.99 14.10
CA ASP A 73 -6.71 -21.75 15.43
C ASP A 73 -5.94 -20.42 15.49
N GLN A 74 -5.61 -19.86 14.32
CA GLN A 74 -4.80 -18.66 14.18
C GLN A 74 -5.32 -17.79 13.03
N LEU A 75 -5.19 -16.47 13.20
CA LEU A 75 -5.43 -15.48 12.16
C LEU A 75 -4.09 -14.85 11.77
N THR A 76 -3.86 -14.70 10.47
CA THR A 76 -2.70 -14.00 9.94
C THR A 76 -3.12 -12.63 9.45
N PHE A 77 -2.72 -11.59 10.17
CA PHE A 77 -2.85 -10.21 9.73
C PHE A 77 -1.65 -9.82 8.88
N LEU A 78 -1.89 -8.91 7.94
CA LEU A 78 -0.92 -8.40 6.98
C LEU A 78 -0.82 -6.87 7.12
N PRO A 79 -0.40 -6.34 8.28
CA PRO A 79 -0.17 -4.92 8.42
C PRO A 79 1.01 -4.49 7.57
N GLY A 80 0.90 -3.31 6.98
CA GLY A 80 1.98 -2.70 6.24
C GLY A 80 1.91 -1.20 6.18
N THR A 81 3.05 -0.63 5.79
CA THR A 81 3.18 0.80 5.51
C THR A 81 3.81 1.01 4.16
N GLY A 82 3.52 2.16 3.55
CA GLY A 82 4.13 2.55 2.30
C GLY A 82 4.49 4.02 2.22
N LYS A 83 5.43 4.33 1.33
CA LYS A 83 5.80 5.71 0.97
C LYS A 83 5.68 5.88 -0.53
N GLY A 84 5.14 7.00 -0.95
CA GLY A 84 4.79 7.18 -2.35
C GLY A 84 4.27 8.56 -2.69
N VAL A 85 3.61 8.62 -3.84
CA VAL A 85 2.94 9.80 -4.34
C VAL A 85 1.47 9.50 -4.62
N ALA A 86 0.61 10.43 -4.23
CA ALA A 86 -0.83 10.35 -4.42
C ALA A 86 -1.34 11.63 -5.09
N ARG A 87 -2.24 11.47 -6.07
CA ARG A 87 -2.83 12.60 -6.78
C ARG A 87 -3.55 13.49 -5.77
N PHE A 88 -3.36 14.81 -5.87
CA PHE A 88 -3.88 15.82 -4.94
C PHE A 88 -3.27 15.84 -3.51
N MET A 89 -2.36 14.91 -3.19
CA MET A 89 -1.59 14.91 -1.92
C MET A 89 -0.10 15.16 -2.14
N GLY A 90 0.43 14.83 -3.32
CA GLY A 90 1.88 14.81 -3.54
C GLY A 90 2.50 13.65 -2.75
N ARG A 91 3.58 13.92 -2.00
CA ARG A 91 4.21 12.90 -1.14
C ARG A 91 3.28 12.49 0.00
N ALA A 92 2.99 11.20 0.07
CA ALA A 92 2.07 10.63 1.04
C ALA A 92 2.65 9.35 1.67
N THR A 93 2.03 8.95 2.78
CA THR A 93 2.28 7.67 3.47
C THR A 93 1.00 6.86 3.45
N SER A 94 1.10 5.56 3.20
CA SER A 94 -0.01 4.62 3.30
C SER A 94 0.16 3.75 4.55
N TYR A 95 -0.96 3.46 5.21
CA TYR A 95 -1.08 2.47 6.28
C TYR A 95 -2.15 1.48 5.88
N ILE A 96 -1.84 0.19 5.92
CA ILE A 96 -2.69 -0.87 5.37
C ILE A 96 -2.77 -2.00 6.37
N ASN A 97 -3.93 -2.61 6.53
CA ASN A 97 -4.09 -3.87 7.24
C ASN A 97 -5.08 -4.77 6.48
N GLN A 98 -4.73 -6.04 6.41
CA GLN A 98 -5.57 -7.09 5.83
C GLN A 98 -5.51 -8.32 6.72
N VAL A 99 -6.48 -9.21 6.57
CA VAL A 99 -6.44 -10.55 7.18
C VAL A 99 -6.45 -11.58 6.07
N ALA A 100 -5.50 -12.52 6.11
CA ALA A 100 -5.43 -13.62 5.17
C ALA A 100 -6.63 -14.56 5.39
N THR A 101 -7.33 -14.89 4.30
CA THR A 101 -8.46 -15.83 4.31
C THR A 101 -8.10 -17.16 3.66
N SER A 102 -7.03 -17.18 2.86
CA SER A 102 -6.38 -18.38 2.35
C SER A 102 -4.89 -18.08 2.07
N GLU A 103 -4.17 -19.01 1.43
CA GLU A 103 -2.79 -18.79 1.00
C GLU A 103 -2.65 -17.67 -0.04
N THR A 104 -3.70 -17.42 -0.83
CA THR A 104 -3.66 -16.47 -1.96
C THR A 104 -4.72 -15.38 -1.85
N THR A 105 -5.55 -15.39 -0.82
CA THR A 105 -6.62 -14.39 -0.65
C THR A 105 -6.54 -13.71 0.71
N SER A 106 -6.93 -12.45 0.73
CA SER A 106 -7.10 -11.67 1.96
C SER A 106 -8.24 -10.68 1.83
N ILE A 107 -8.75 -10.20 2.96
CA ILE A 107 -9.77 -9.15 3.01
C ILE A 107 -9.29 -7.99 3.89
N GLY A 108 -9.89 -6.82 3.72
CA GLY A 108 -9.61 -5.67 4.57
C GLY A 108 -9.85 -5.96 6.06
N ALA A 109 -8.90 -5.54 6.90
CA ALA A 109 -9.03 -5.56 8.36
C ALA A 109 -8.79 -4.16 8.92
N PRO A 110 -9.33 -3.80 10.10
CA PRO A 110 -9.22 -2.44 10.62
C PRO A 110 -7.77 -1.95 10.68
N VAL A 111 -7.46 -0.85 10.00
CA VAL A 111 -6.10 -0.29 9.97
C VAL A 111 -5.65 0.20 11.36
N THR A 112 -6.62 0.62 12.18
CA THR A 112 -6.42 1.10 13.55
C THR A 112 -5.94 0.02 14.50
N GLN A 113 -6.12 -1.26 14.16
CA GLN A 113 -5.63 -2.39 14.94
C GLN A 113 -4.11 -2.36 15.13
N PHE A 114 -3.36 -1.88 14.13
CA PHE A 114 -1.90 -1.81 14.17
C PHE A 114 -1.34 -0.39 14.07
N TYR A 115 -2.10 0.56 13.51
CA TYR A 115 -1.60 1.90 13.21
C TYR A 115 -2.42 3.03 13.86
N GLY A 116 -3.25 2.70 14.86
CA GLY A 116 -4.11 3.70 15.52
C GLY A 116 -3.34 4.88 16.13
N GLU A 117 -2.17 4.62 16.74
CA GLU A 117 -1.36 5.68 17.34
C GLU A 117 -0.69 6.58 16.30
N GLU A 118 -0.14 6.01 15.24
CA GLU A 118 0.47 6.73 14.12
C GLU A 118 -0.55 7.63 13.44
N LEU A 119 -1.74 7.10 13.16
CA LEU A 119 -2.84 7.83 12.55
C LEU A 119 -3.33 8.96 13.47
N ALA A 120 -3.40 8.71 14.78
CA ALA A 120 -3.75 9.75 15.76
C ALA A 120 -2.72 10.89 15.82
N LYS A 121 -1.42 10.58 15.70
CA LYS A 121 -0.33 11.58 15.63
C LYS A 121 -0.44 12.46 14.39
N LEU A 122 -1.05 11.96 13.31
CA LEU A 122 -1.37 12.71 12.10
C LEU A 122 -2.70 13.49 12.20
N GLY A 123 -3.33 13.48 13.38
CA GLY A 123 -4.60 14.17 13.63
C GLY A 123 -5.84 13.41 13.16
N LEU A 124 -5.68 12.17 12.68
CA LEU A 124 -6.79 11.33 12.24
C LEU A 124 -7.38 10.63 13.47
N LYS A 125 -8.63 10.97 13.79
CA LYS A 125 -9.38 10.39 14.92
C LYS A 125 -10.68 9.81 14.41
N LYS A 126 -11.19 8.79 15.12
CA LYS A 126 -12.48 8.14 14.81
C LYS A 126 -12.53 7.55 13.40
N ILE A 127 -11.46 6.86 13.01
CA ILE A 127 -11.43 6.09 11.76
C ILE A 127 -12.37 4.89 11.94
N PRO A 128 -13.37 4.69 11.04
CA PRO A 128 -14.27 3.55 11.13
C PRO A 128 -13.53 2.21 11.04
N ASP A 129 -14.04 1.18 11.72
CA ASP A 129 -13.40 -0.14 11.75
C ASP A 129 -13.35 -0.82 10.38
N GLU A 130 -14.25 -0.47 9.47
CA GLU A 130 -14.25 -0.95 8.08
C GLU A 130 -13.14 -0.33 7.21
N VAL A 131 -12.41 0.68 7.70
CA VAL A 131 -11.26 1.24 6.99
C VAL A 131 -10.08 0.30 7.16
N SER A 132 -9.65 -0.29 6.03
CA SER A 132 -8.51 -1.20 5.99
C SER A 132 -7.24 -0.54 5.47
N SER A 133 -7.34 0.62 4.83
CA SER A 133 -6.18 1.39 4.39
C SER A 133 -6.43 2.89 4.48
N VAL A 134 -5.37 3.63 4.79
CA VAL A 134 -5.37 5.09 4.82
C VAL A 134 -4.17 5.60 4.05
N THR A 135 -4.43 6.42 3.04
CA THR A 135 -3.40 7.26 2.42
C THR A 135 -3.49 8.67 3.00
N VAL A 136 -2.36 9.20 3.47
CA VAL A 136 -2.32 10.48 4.19
C VAL A 136 -1.06 11.29 3.87
N ASP A 137 -1.24 12.61 3.73
CA ASP A 137 -0.13 13.57 3.60
C ASP A 137 0.34 14.11 4.97
N ARG A 138 1.44 14.86 4.97
CA ARG A 138 1.99 15.45 6.23
C ARG A 138 1.07 16.49 6.88
N ARG A 139 0.03 16.96 6.19
CA ARG A 139 -0.92 17.96 6.67
C ARG A 139 -2.18 17.30 7.25
N GLY A 140 -2.27 15.97 7.23
CA GLY A 140 -3.44 15.23 7.69
C GLY A 140 -4.61 15.21 6.71
N ASN A 141 -4.39 15.54 5.43
CA ASN A 141 -5.35 15.23 4.38
C ASN A 141 -5.26 13.73 4.07
N ALA A 142 -6.35 13.00 4.26
CA ALA A 142 -6.35 11.55 4.11
C ALA A 142 -7.56 11.06 3.31
N ILE A 143 -7.37 9.93 2.63
CA ILE A 143 -8.45 9.13 2.01
C ILE A 143 -8.51 7.80 2.75
N PHE A 144 -9.73 7.36 3.05
CA PHE A 144 -10.00 6.11 3.74
C PHE A 144 -10.53 5.08 2.75
N PHE A 145 -9.84 3.95 2.70
CA PHE A 145 -10.15 2.84 1.81
C PHE A 145 -10.62 1.64 2.60
N LYS A 146 -11.62 0.96 2.06
CA LYS A 146 -12.05 -0.38 2.45
C LYS A 146 -11.68 -1.32 1.33
N SER A 147 -10.75 -2.23 1.60
CA SER A 147 -10.39 -3.33 0.71
C SER A 147 -11.47 -4.39 0.82
N LEU A 148 -12.01 -4.81 -0.33
CA LEU A 148 -12.86 -5.98 -0.42
C LEU A 148 -11.97 -7.23 -0.42
N GLU A 149 -12.10 -8.10 -1.41
CA GLU A 149 -11.21 -9.23 -1.60
C GLU A 149 -9.96 -8.83 -2.38
N ASN A 150 -8.80 -9.27 -1.89
CA ASN A 150 -7.52 -9.18 -2.55
C ASN A 150 -7.09 -10.58 -2.96
N THR A 151 -6.80 -10.77 -4.25
CA THR A 151 -6.30 -12.03 -4.80
C THR A 151 -4.86 -11.89 -5.26
N ALA A 152 -4.00 -12.76 -4.74
CA ALA A 152 -2.59 -12.84 -5.05
C ALA A 152 -2.28 -14.05 -5.96
N THR A 153 -1.47 -13.83 -6.98
CA THR A 153 -1.00 -14.84 -7.94
C THR A 153 0.51 -14.96 -7.82
N PRO A 154 1.03 -16.07 -7.25
CA PRO A 154 2.46 -16.34 -7.26
C PRO A 154 2.98 -16.51 -8.69
N ILE A 155 4.01 -15.76 -9.06
CA ILE A 155 4.64 -15.85 -10.39
C ILE A 155 5.95 -16.64 -10.30
N ARG A 156 6.73 -16.39 -9.25
CA ARG A 156 7.96 -17.12 -8.89
C ARG A 156 8.24 -16.88 -7.39
N GLU A 157 9.22 -17.59 -6.83
CA GLU A 157 9.55 -17.55 -5.39
C GLU A 157 9.74 -16.14 -4.82
N THR A 158 10.25 -15.20 -5.62
CA THR A 158 10.54 -13.82 -5.20
C THR A 158 9.54 -12.79 -5.74
N LEU A 159 8.48 -13.23 -6.43
CA LEU A 159 7.50 -12.32 -7.04
C LEU A 159 6.09 -12.91 -6.99
N THR A 160 5.22 -12.19 -6.30
CA THR A 160 3.77 -12.37 -6.32
C THR A 160 3.14 -11.08 -6.82
N VAL A 161 2.16 -11.19 -7.70
CA VAL A 161 1.32 -10.06 -8.13
C VAL A 161 -0.04 -10.16 -7.46
N PHE A 162 -0.73 -9.05 -7.27
CA PHE A 162 -2.06 -9.08 -6.68
C PHE A 162 -2.95 -7.97 -7.24
N VAL A 163 -4.26 -8.21 -7.13
CA VAL A 163 -5.30 -7.25 -7.49
C VAL A 163 -6.37 -7.26 -6.40
N ALA A 164 -6.83 -6.06 -6.03
CA ALA A 164 -7.92 -5.89 -5.08
C ALA A 164 -8.86 -4.78 -5.54
N GLU A 165 -10.15 -4.97 -5.28
CA GLU A 165 -11.14 -3.90 -5.37
C GLU A 165 -11.18 -3.09 -4.07
N VAL A 166 -11.29 -1.77 -4.19
CA VAL A 166 -11.35 -0.86 -3.05
C VAL A 166 -12.54 0.09 -3.16
N GLU A 167 -13.21 0.28 -2.04
CA GLU A 167 -14.19 1.34 -1.83
C GLU A 167 -13.52 2.50 -1.10
N ILE A 168 -13.80 3.72 -1.55
CA ILE A 168 -13.44 4.94 -0.83
C ILE A 168 -14.64 5.31 0.02
N ILE A 169 -14.47 5.23 1.33
CA ILE A 169 -15.55 5.36 2.31
C ILE A 169 -15.46 6.64 3.13
N GLY A 170 -14.49 7.50 2.82
CA GLY A 170 -14.36 8.80 3.44
C GLY A 170 -12.98 9.41 3.30
N GLY A 171 -12.78 10.51 4.02
CA GLY A 171 -11.51 11.20 4.07
C GLY A 171 -11.55 12.42 4.99
N THR A 172 -10.40 13.05 5.14
CA THR A 172 -10.19 14.25 5.97
C THR A 172 -9.64 15.40 5.14
N GLY A 173 -9.68 16.61 5.71
CA GLY A 173 -9.21 17.82 5.04
C GLY A 173 -9.91 18.03 3.70
N ARG A 174 -9.14 18.17 2.62
CA ARG A 174 -9.67 18.35 1.25
C ARG A 174 -10.48 17.16 0.72
N PHE A 175 -10.36 15.99 1.35
CA PHE A 175 -11.10 14.78 1.00
C PHE A 175 -12.30 14.51 1.91
N ARG A 176 -12.69 15.47 2.77
CA ARG A 176 -13.90 15.30 3.60
C ARG A 176 -15.11 14.97 2.73
N GLY A 177 -15.88 13.93 3.08
CA GLY A 177 -17.09 13.55 2.33
C GLY A 177 -16.81 12.91 0.96
N VAL A 178 -15.56 12.55 0.65
CA VAL A 178 -15.24 11.80 -0.56
C VAL A 178 -15.82 10.39 -0.46
N SER A 179 -16.33 9.89 -1.57
CA SER A 179 -16.63 8.47 -1.78
C SER A 179 -16.11 8.01 -3.13
N GLY A 180 -16.17 6.72 -3.44
CA GLY A 180 -15.67 6.22 -4.71
C GLY A 180 -15.36 4.75 -4.71
N GLU A 181 -14.86 4.28 -5.85
CA GLU A 181 -14.43 2.90 -6.09
C GLU A 181 -13.16 2.92 -6.93
N GLY A 182 -12.38 1.86 -6.81
CA GLY A 182 -11.14 1.71 -7.56
C GLY A 182 -10.56 0.31 -7.49
N ILE A 183 -9.42 0.17 -8.14
CA ILE A 183 -8.64 -1.06 -8.20
C ILE A 183 -7.24 -0.76 -7.69
N VAL A 184 -6.72 -1.66 -6.87
CA VAL A 184 -5.32 -1.72 -6.46
C VAL A 184 -4.66 -2.84 -7.24
N GLU A 185 -3.61 -2.50 -7.98
CA GLU A 185 -2.72 -3.47 -8.63
C GLU A 185 -1.38 -3.41 -7.91
N GLY A 186 -0.78 -4.56 -7.61
CA GLY A 186 0.47 -4.58 -6.89
C GLY A 186 1.34 -5.79 -7.16
N LYS A 187 2.57 -5.68 -6.69
CA LYS A 187 3.55 -6.77 -6.69
C LYS A 187 4.35 -6.73 -5.40
N PHE A 188 4.75 -7.89 -4.90
CA PHE A 188 5.62 -7.99 -3.74
C PHE A 188 6.49 -9.24 -3.80
N ASN A 189 7.58 -9.21 -3.04
CA ASN A 189 8.41 -10.36 -2.77
C ASN A 189 7.89 -11.05 -1.50
N PRO A 190 7.39 -12.30 -1.57
CA PRO A 190 6.75 -12.97 -0.44
C PRO A 190 7.74 -13.33 0.69
N ILE A 191 9.05 -13.34 0.41
CA ILE A 191 10.09 -13.62 1.41
C ILE A 191 10.38 -12.37 2.25
N THR A 192 10.39 -11.19 1.62
CA THR A 192 10.78 -9.95 2.29
C THR A 192 9.60 -9.05 2.66
N GLY A 193 8.42 -9.29 2.11
CA GLY A 193 7.23 -8.44 2.27
C GLY A 193 7.35 -7.08 1.56
N LYS A 194 8.46 -6.81 0.86
CA LYS A 194 8.66 -5.58 0.09
C LYS A 194 7.92 -5.64 -1.23
N GLY A 195 7.29 -4.54 -1.62
CA GLY A 195 6.54 -4.47 -2.86
C GLY A 195 6.19 -3.06 -3.29
N GLY A 196 5.31 -2.96 -4.27
CA GLY A 196 4.73 -1.71 -4.70
C GLY A 196 3.29 -1.89 -5.18
N THR A 197 2.54 -0.80 -5.11
CA THR A 197 1.15 -0.73 -5.54
C THR A 197 0.90 0.48 -6.42
N ILE A 198 -0.09 0.34 -7.28
CA ILE A 198 -0.74 1.43 -8.00
C ILE A 198 -2.23 1.33 -7.70
N VAL A 199 -2.83 2.41 -7.21
CA VAL A 199 -4.29 2.49 -7.07
C VAL A 199 -4.82 3.38 -8.17
N LYS A 200 -5.88 2.95 -8.84
CA LYS A 200 -6.63 3.71 -9.83
C LYS A 200 -8.07 3.78 -9.37
N ALA A 201 -8.57 4.97 -9.07
CA ALA A 201 -9.90 5.16 -8.49
C ALA A 201 -10.61 6.38 -9.05
N SER A 202 -11.91 6.47 -8.75
CA SER A 202 -12.73 7.66 -9.01
C SER A 202 -13.23 8.25 -7.70
N LEU A 203 -12.87 9.51 -7.43
CA LEU A 203 -13.35 10.26 -6.26
C LEU A 203 -14.65 10.98 -6.61
N ARG A 204 -15.66 10.84 -5.75
CA ARG A 204 -16.97 11.50 -5.86
C ARG A 204 -17.19 12.36 -4.60
N PHE A 205 -17.68 13.58 -4.78
CA PHE A 205 -17.97 14.55 -3.71
C PHE A 205 -19.41 15.05 -3.78
#